data_AF-A0A9W6UDY1-F1
#
_entry.id   AF-A0A9W6UDY1-F1
#
_cell.length_a   1.000
_cell.length_b   1.000
_cell.length_c   1.000
_cell.angle_alpha   90.00
_cell.angle_beta   90.00
_cell.angle_gamma   90.00
#
_symmetry.space_group_name_H-M   'P 1'
#
loop_
_entity.id
_entity.type
_entity.pdbx_description
1 polymer ?
#
loop_
_entity_poly.entity_id
_entity_poly.type
_entity_poly.pdbx_seq_one_letter_code
_entity_poly.pdbx_strand_id
1 'polypeptide(L)'
;MIAVLSCSDEQRPMKLSKQQHKYLKKQKKERKQSGEAEPTLTESLVPQVTTLFNMDSFLENAENVQLVEQSSLLLGMHPDEATDPIFDVAIKFVKPFAVVPCCVFGQKFPDRRLADGSKVLSYENLVEYLTAKHPDIEKAFLPFDGKNLVLYRRPREAKDKP
;
A
#
# COMPACT_ATOMS: atom_id res chain seq x y z
N MET A 1 -4.45 8.48 8.91
CA MET A 1 -4.45 7.19 9.64
C MET A 1 -3.62 6.19 8.86
N ILE A 2 -2.80 5.38 9.53
CA ILE A 2 -2.09 4.25 8.89
C ILE A 2 -2.83 2.99 9.34
N ALA A 3 -3.27 2.17 8.38
CA ALA A 3 -3.85 0.86 8.65
C ALA A 3 -3.15 -0.14 7.74
N VAL A 4 -2.84 -1.32 8.27
CA VAL A 4 -2.23 -2.39 7.47
C VAL A 4 -3.36 -3.23 6.91
N LEU A 5 -3.50 -3.17 5.58
CA LEU A 5 -4.45 -3.97 4.81
C LEU A 5 -3.71 -5.21 4.30
N SER A 6 -4.14 -6.38 4.72
CA SER A 6 -3.49 -7.66 4.37
C SER A 6 -4.39 -8.49 3.45
N CYS A 7 -3.85 -8.94 2.32
CA CYS A 7 -4.61 -9.61 1.26
C CYS A 7 -4.82 -11.13 1.45
N SER A 8 -4.64 -11.69 2.66
CA SER A 8 -4.76 -13.15 2.85
C SER A 8 -5.37 -13.51 4.20
N ASP A 9 -6.37 -14.41 4.17
CA ASP A 9 -7.10 -14.94 5.33
C ASP A 9 -6.21 -15.67 6.37
N GLU A 10 -4.98 -16.08 6.00
CA GLU A 10 -4.11 -16.90 6.87
C GLU A 10 -3.08 -16.10 7.70
N GLN A 11 -3.14 -14.76 7.73
CA GLN A 11 -2.12 -13.99 8.46
C GLN A 11 -2.36 -13.98 9.98
N ARG A 12 -1.33 -14.44 10.71
CA ARG A 12 -1.32 -14.42 12.18
C ARG A 12 -1.34 -12.98 12.69
N PRO A 13 -2.04 -12.70 13.81
CA PRO A 13 -2.05 -11.37 14.40
C PRO A 13 -0.61 -10.89 14.67
N MET A 14 -0.33 -9.64 14.31
CA MET A 14 1.00 -9.06 14.44
C MET A 14 1.49 -9.14 15.90
N LYS A 15 2.66 -9.74 16.11
CA LYS A 15 3.32 -9.80 17.42
C LYS A 15 4.69 -9.15 17.29
N LEU A 16 5.01 -8.25 18.23
CA LEU A 16 6.33 -7.66 18.31
C LEU A 16 7.38 -8.75 18.58
N SER A 17 8.46 -8.75 17.79
CA SER A 17 9.60 -9.63 18.00
C SER A 17 10.46 -9.17 19.17
N LYS A 18 11.31 -10.05 19.72
CA LYS A 18 12.25 -9.69 20.79
C LYS A 18 13.17 -8.51 20.40
N GLN A 19 13.54 -8.44 19.12
CA GLN A 19 14.35 -7.33 18.58
C GLN A 19 13.57 -6.02 18.55
N GLN A 20 12.30 -6.04 18.12
CA GLN A 20 11.45 -4.86 18.10
C GLN A 20 11.20 -4.32 19.52
N HIS A 21 10.95 -5.20 20.49
CA HIS A 21 10.85 -4.81 21.89
C HIS A 21 12.15 -4.16 22.41
N LYS A 22 13.32 -4.72 22.05
CA LYS A 22 14.63 -4.16 22.44
C LYS A 22 14.84 -2.78 21.80
N TYR A 23 14.47 -2.61 20.53
CA TYR A 23 14.55 -1.35 19.81
C TYR A 23 13.66 -0.27 20.44
N LEU A 24 12.38 -0.58 20.71
CA LEU A 24 11.44 0.33 21.37
C LEU A 24 11.93 0.76 22.76
N LYS A 25 12.46 -0.18 23.55
CA LYS A 25 13.06 0.13 24.87
C LYS A 25 14.29 1.04 24.76
N LYS A 26 15.14 0.84 23.75
CA LYS A 26 16.33 1.67 23.50
C LYS A 26 15.93 3.11 23.12
N GLN A 27 15.01 3.26 22.15
CA GLN A 27 14.44 4.54 21.74
C GLN A 27 13.83 5.32 22.92
N LYS A 28 13.06 4.63 23.79
CA LYS A 28 12.43 5.24 24.98
C LYS A 28 13.47 5.75 25.99
N LYS A 29 14.60 5.04 26.14
CA LYS A 29 15.70 5.45 27.02
C LYS A 29 16.47 6.65 26.45
N GLU A 30 16.76 6.64 25.15
CA GLU A 30 17.45 7.73 24.44
C GLU A 30 16.63 9.03 24.45
N ARG A 31 15.31 8.94 24.23
CA ARG A 31 14.40 10.11 24.26
C ARG A 31 14.16 10.68 25.66
N LYS A 32 14.12 9.83 26.70
CA LYS A 32 14.08 10.29 28.10
C LYS A 32 15.34 11.06 28.50
N GLN A 33 16.46 10.82 27.83
CA GLN A 33 17.71 11.53 28.05
C GLN A 33 17.81 12.84 27.26
N SER A 34 17.08 12.99 26.14
CA SER A 34 17.10 14.19 25.29
C SER A 34 16.08 15.27 25.68
N GLY A 35 15.15 15.00 26.60
CA GLY A 35 14.20 16.01 27.12
C GLY A 35 13.14 16.49 26.13
N GLU A 36 13.01 15.84 24.97
CA GLU A 36 12.00 16.16 23.96
C GLU A 36 10.60 15.73 24.44
N ALA A 37 9.63 16.64 24.35
CA ALA A 37 8.22 16.38 24.67
C ALA A 37 7.71 15.19 23.84
N GLU A 38 7.08 14.21 24.49
CA GLU A 38 6.58 13.00 23.84
C GLU A 38 5.63 13.35 22.66
N PRO A 39 5.99 13.08 21.40
CA PRO A 39 4.95 12.69 20.47
C PRO A 39 4.43 11.36 21.00
N THR A 40 3.13 11.26 21.23
CA THR A 40 2.45 10.05 21.67
C THR A 40 2.60 8.96 20.60
N LEU A 41 3.77 8.36 20.50
CA LEU A 41 3.97 7.09 19.82
C LEU A 41 3.27 6.07 20.72
N THR A 42 1.95 5.94 20.52
CA THR A 42 1.17 4.89 21.14
C THR A 42 1.91 3.58 20.89
N GLU A 43 2.34 2.93 21.98
CA GLU A 43 2.90 1.56 22.01
C GLU A 43 1.92 0.53 21.39
N SER A 44 0.70 0.97 21.06
CA SER A 44 -0.33 0.23 20.35
C SER A 44 0.11 -0.09 18.92
N LEU A 45 -0.01 -1.36 18.56
CA LEU A 45 0.19 -1.82 17.19
C LEU A 45 -0.78 -1.07 16.26
N VAL A 46 -0.32 -0.85 15.03
CA VAL A 46 -1.17 -0.32 13.97
C VAL A 46 -2.36 -1.29 13.80
N PRO A 47 -3.62 -0.79 13.79
CA PRO A 47 -4.77 -1.63 13.53
C PRO A 47 -4.59 -2.42 12.24
N GLN A 48 -4.80 -3.74 12.33
CA GLN A 48 -4.74 -4.65 11.20
C GLN A 48 -6.16 -5.01 10.77
N VAL A 49 -6.44 -4.84 9.47
CA VAL A 49 -7.69 -5.31 8.87
C VAL A 49 -7.38 -6.58 8.09
N THR A 50 -7.84 -7.71 8.63
CA THR A 50 -7.66 -9.05 8.05
C THR A 50 -8.86 -9.40 7.18
N THR A 51 -8.97 -8.73 6.03
CA THR A 51 -9.99 -9.02 5.02
C THR A 51 -9.37 -8.90 3.63
N LEU A 52 -9.94 -9.60 2.65
CA LEU A 52 -9.46 -9.54 1.27
C LEU A 52 -9.67 -8.14 0.69
N PHE A 53 -8.59 -7.54 0.19
CA PHE A 53 -8.62 -6.19 -0.35
C PHE A 53 -8.91 -6.22 -1.85
N ASN A 54 -10.19 -6.03 -2.21
CA ASN A 54 -10.68 -5.96 -3.59
C ASN A 54 -11.68 -4.80 -3.76
N MET A 55 -12.14 -4.55 -4.99
CA MET A 55 -13.12 -3.50 -5.24
C MET A 55 -14.52 -3.85 -4.74
N ASP A 56 -14.89 -5.13 -4.85
CA ASP A 56 -16.27 -5.56 -4.64
C ASP A 56 -16.55 -5.78 -3.15
N SER A 57 -15.97 -6.80 -2.53
CA SER A 57 -16.29 -7.16 -1.15
C SER A 57 -15.69 -6.22 -0.09
N PHE A 58 -14.54 -5.59 -0.34
CA PHE A 58 -13.92 -4.72 0.67
C PHE A 58 -14.73 -3.43 0.87
N LEU A 59 -15.24 -2.85 -0.21
CA LEU A 59 -15.97 -1.57 -0.20
C LEU A 59 -17.46 -1.71 0.14
N GLU A 60 -18.00 -2.93 0.22
CA GLU A 60 -19.36 -3.18 0.72
C GLU A 60 -19.52 -2.81 2.20
N ASN A 61 -18.43 -2.88 2.98
CA ASN A 61 -18.46 -2.50 4.39
C ASN A 61 -18.17 -0.98 4.54
N ALA A 62 -19.11 -0.26 5.14
CA ALA A 62 -18.99 1.18 5.41
C ALA A 62 -17.76 1.54 6.26
N GLU A 63 -17.35 0.69 7.19
CA GLU A 63 -16.16 0.92 8.03
C GLU A 63 -14.88 0.89 7.19
N ASN A 64 -14.80 -0.03 6.22
CA ASN A 64 -13.67 -0.14 5.31
C ASN A 64 -13.59 1.05 4.34
N VAL A 65 -14.73 1.51 3.85
CA VAL A 65 -14.81 2.73 3.03
C VAL A 65 -14.29 3.93 3.83
N GLN A 66 -14.77 4.10 5.07
CA GLN A 66 -14.32 5.17 5.95
C GLN A 66 -12.81 5.07 6.23
N LEU A 67 -12.28 3.86 6.40
CA LEU A 67 -10.85 3.63 6.59
C LEU A 67 -10.03 4.13 5.39
N VAL A 68 -10.47 3.82 4.16
CA VAL A 68 -9.83 4.30 2.93
C VAL A 68 -9.94 5.82 2.85
N GLU A 69 -11.10 6.41 3.14
CA GLU A 69 -11.31 7.85 3.13
C GLU A 69 -10.45 8.59 4.16
N GLN A 70 -10.21 8.01 5.33
CA GLN A 70 -9.35 8.58 6.37
C GLN A 70 -7.87 8.26 6.18
N SER A 71 -7.54 7.35 5.25
CA SER A 71 -6.17 7.06 4.88
C SER A 71 -5.54 8.25 4.15
N SER A 72 -4.29 8.53 4.50
CA SER A 72 -3.51 9.60 3.87
C SER A 72 -2.73 9.09 2.65
N LEU A 73 -2.54 7.77 2.54
CA LEU A 73 -1.77 7.08 1.51
C LEU A 73 -2.16 5.61 1.49
N LEU A 74 -2.25 5.02 0.29
CA LEU A 74 -2.30 3.57 0.11
C LEU A 74 -0.91 3.05 -0.29
N LEU A 75 -0.38 2.10 0.50
CA LEU A 75 0.96 1.55 0.30
C LEU A 75 0.88 0.04 0.09
N GLY A 76 1.45 -0.45 -1.00
CA GLY A 76 1.55 -1.88 -1.32
C GLY A 76 2.99 -2.33 -1.50
N MET A 77 3.57 -3.01 -0.52
CA MET A 77 4.92 -3.57 -0.61
C MET A 77 4.83 -5.07 -0.90
N HIS A 78 4.85 -5.43 -2.19
CA HIS A 78 4.55 -6.78 -2.69
C HIS A 78 3.14 -7.27 -2.34
N PRO A 79 2.08 -6.53 -2.77
CA PRO A 79 0.71 -6.95 -2.56
C PRO A 79 0.35 -8.03 -3.57
N ASP A 80 0.68 -9.28 -3.25
CA ASP A 80 0.22 -10.43 -4.01
C ASP A 80 -1.31 -10.38 -4.10
N GLU A 81 -1.84 -10.51 -5.33
CA GLU A 81 -3.28 -10.52 -5.67
C GLU A 81 -4.04 -9.19 -5.44
N ALA A 82 -3.62 -8.35 -4.50
CA ALA A 82 -4.18 -7.01 -4.24
C ALA A 82 -3.56 -5.89 -5.10
N THR A 83 -2.65 -6.21 -6.03
CA THR A 83 -2.00 -5.17 -6.85
C THR A 83 -3.03 -4.33 -7.61
N ASP A 84 -3.92 -4.91 -8.41
CA ASP A 84 -4.97 -4.16 -9.13
C ASP A 84 -5.89 -3.38 -8.18
N PRO A 85 -6.50 -4.02 -7.16
CA PRO A 85 -7.36 -3.35 -6.20
C PRO A 85 -6.75 -2.09 -5.57
N ILE A 86 -5.47 -2.10 -5.22
CA ILE A 86 -4.83 -0.91 -4.62
C ILE A 86 -4.85 0.27 -5.58
N PHE A 87 -4.52 0.06 -6.86
CA PHE A 87 -4.57 1.13 -7.85
C PHE A 87 -6.00 1.60 -8.07
N ASP A 88 -6.94 0.67 -8.22
CA ASP A 88 -8.33 1.00 -8.51
C ASP A 88 -8.94 1.78 -7.33
N VAL A 89 -8.67 1.37 -6.09
CA VAL A 89 -9.17 2.06 -4.88
C VAL A 89 -8.51 3.42 -4.75
N ALA A 90 -7.20 3.50 -4.98
CA ALA A 90 -6.51 4.78 -4.91
C ALA A 90 -7.03 5.77 -5.96
N ILE A 91 -7.29 5.32 -7.18
CA ILE A 91 -7.84 6.16 -8.26
C ILE A 91 -9.27 6.58 -7.92
N LYS A 92 -10.14 5.65 -7.51
CA LYS A 92 -11.54 5.90 -7.15
C LYS A 92 -11.69 6.92 -6.01
N PHE A 93 -10.87 6.80 -4.98
CA PHE A 93 -10.91 7.69 -3.80
C PHE A 93 -9.94 8.88 -3.90
N VAL A 94 -9.31 9.09 -5.05
CA VAL A 94 -8.32 10.15 -5.30
C VAL A 94 -7.24 10.17 -4.20
N LYS A 95 -6.76 8.99 -3.82
CA LYS A 95 -5.72 8.82 -2.81
C LYS A 95 -4.35 8.77 -3.46
N PRO A 96 -3.36 9.43 -2.86
CA PRO A 96 -1.98 9.15 -3.22
C PRO A 96 -1.69 7.67 -2.90
N PHE A 97 -0.78 7.08 -3.66
CA PHE A 97 -0.39 5.69 -3.42
C PHE A 97 1.06 5.44 -3.82
N ALA A 98 1.62 4.36 -3.29
CA ALA A 98 2.90 3.80 -3.69
C ALA A 98 2.81 2.27 -3.66
N VAL A 99 3.09 1.61 -4.78
CA VAL A 99 2.98 0.16 -4.90
C VAL A 99 4.20 -0.41 -5.60
N VAL A 100 4.80 -1.44 -5.01
CA VAL A 100 5.87 -2.24 -5.61
C VAL A 100 5.24 -3.50 -6.21
N PRO A 101 4.95 -3.53 -7.52
CA PRO A 101 4.41 -4.71 -8.16
C PRO A 101 5.42 -5.85 -8.10
N CYS A 102 4.95 -7.04 -7.70
CA CYS A 102 5.77 -8.24 -7.61
C CYS A 102 5.34 -9.28 -8.67
N CYS A 103 4.10 -9.74 -8.66
CA CYS A 103 3.71 -10.97 -9.35
C CYS A 103 2.70 -10.71 -10.48
N VAL A 104 2.98 -11.24 -11.68
CA VAL A 104 2.12 -11.11 -12.85
C VAL A 104 0.87 -11.98 -12.73
N PHE A 105 1.00 -13.18 -12.15
CA PHE A 105 -0.12 -14.11 -11.96
C PHE A 105 -1.02 -14.27 -13.21
N GLY A 106 -0.42 -14.43 -14.40
CA GLY A 106 -1.16 -14.41 -15.68
C GLY A 106 -2.27 -15.46 -15.80
N GLN A 107 -2.22 -16.55 -15.03
CA GLN A 107 -3.31 -17.53 -14.94
C GLN A 107 -4.48 -17.07 -14.04
N LYS A 108 -4.19 -16.33 -12.95
CA LYS A 108 -5.23 -15.80 -12.05
C LYS A 108 -5.88 -14.52 -12.59
N PHE A 109 -5.15 -13.78 -13.42
CA PHE A 109 -5.65 -12.55 -14.05
C PHE A 109 -5.65 -12.68 -15.58
N PRO A 110 -6.41 -13.63 -16.15
CA PRO A 110 -6.43 -13.90 -17.59
C PRO A 110 -7.06 -12.76 -18.39
N ASP A 111 -7.71 -11.81 -17.74
CA ASP A 111 -8.41 -10.68 -18.36
C ASP A 111 -7.54 -9.43 -18.49
N ARG A 112 -6.36 -9.39 -17.87
CA ARG A 112 -5.43 -8.26 -18.04
C ARG A 112 -4.98 -8.13 -19.50
N ARG A 113 -5.19 -6.97 -20.09
CA ARG A 113 -4.80 -6.65 -21.48
C ARG A 113 -3.98 -5.38 -21.50
N LEU A 114 -2.92 -5.37 -22.33
CA LEU A 114 -2.25 -4.14 -22.72
C LEU A 114 -3.13 -3.31 -23.66
N ALA A 115 -2.72 -2.07 -23.93
CA ALA A 115 -3.46 -1.17 -24.82
C ALA A 115 -3.59 -1.71 -26.25
N ASP A 116 -2.67 -2.56 -26.69
CA ASP A 116 -2.69 -3.25 -27.98
C ASP A 116 -3.57 -4.52 -27.98
N GLY A 117 -4.19 -4.87 -26.85
CA GLY A 117 -5.00 -6.08 -26.67
C GLY A 117 -4.19 -7.35 -26.38
N SER A 118 -2.86 -7.26 -26.23
CA SER A 118 -2.03 -8.41 -25.87
C SER A 118 -2.18 -8.80 -24.39
N LYS A 119 -1.83 -10.04 -24.04
CA LYS A 119 -1.91 -10.55 -22.66
C LYS A 119 -0.76 -10.03 -21.81
N VAL A 120 -1.04 -9.75 -20.54
CA VAL A 120 -0.03 -9.38 -19.55
C VAL A 120 0.63 -10.65 -19.00
N LEU A 121 1.76 -11.04 -19.59
CA LEU A 121 2.49 -12.29 -19.25
C LEU A 121 3.87 -12.05 -18.64
N SER A 122 4.48 -10.89 -18.88
CA SER A 122 5.78 -10.52 -18.30
C SER A 122 5.65 -9.42 -17.25
N TYR A 123 6.72 -9.22 -16.50
CA TYR A 123 6.79 -8.16 -15.50
C TYR A 123 6.72 -6.77 -16.14
N GLU A 124 7.36 -6.59 -17.29
CA GLU A 124 7.34 -5.37 -18.07
C GLU A 124 5.92 -5.04 -18.53
N ASN A 125 5.19 -6.05 -19.04
CA ASN A 125 3.79 -5.89 -19.41
C ASN A 125 2.94 -5.50 -18.20
N LEU A 126 3.20 -6.07 -17.02
CA LEU A 126 2.47 -5.71 -15.80
C LEU A 126 2.72 -4.24 -15.44
N VAL A 127 3.98 -3.80 -15.48
CA VAL A 127 4.35 -2.41 -15.21
C VAL A 127 3.69 -1.46 -16.21
N GLU A 128 3.71 -1.80 -17.50
CA GLU A 128 3.05 -1.02 -18.55
C GLU A 128 1.54 -0.91 -18.32
N TYR A 129 0.87 -2.05 -18.13
CA TYR A 129 -0.55 -2.15 -17.82
C TYR A 129 -0.94 -1.29 -16.60
N LEU A 130 -0.18 -1.37 -15.50
CA LEU A 130 -0.46 -0.60 -14.29
C LEU A 130 -0.20 0.91 -14.48
N THR A 131 0.82 1.28 -15.25
CA THR A 131 1.11 2.69 -15.56
C THR A 131 -0.01 3.29 -16.43
N ALA A 132 -0.58 2.49 -17.33
CA ALA A 132 -1.68 2.92 -18.20
C ALA A 132 -3.00 3.20 -17.45
N LYS A 133 -3.15 2.75 -16.19
CA LYS A 133 -4.36 3.01 -15.39
C LYS A 133 -4.59 4.50 -15.10
N HIS A 134 -3.53 5.31 -15.03
CA HIS A 134 -3.67 6.74 -14.77
C HIS A 134 -2.45 7.55 -15.26
N PRO A 135 -2.63 8.70 -15.93
CA PRO A 135 -1.52 9.48 -16.51
C PRO A 135 -0.52 10.03 -15.47
N ASP A 136 -0.99 10.38 -14.27
CA ASP A 136 -0.14 10.89 -13.18
C ASP A 136 0.71 9.82 -12.46
N ILE A 137 0.77 8.58 -12.95
CA ILE A 137 1.56 7.53 -12.30
C ILE A 137 3.05 7.71 -12.65
N GLU A 138 3.86 7.85 -11.63
CA GLU A 138 5.32 7.97 -11.71
C GLU A 138 6.01 6.67 -11.29
N LYS A 139 7.28 6.52 -11.68
CA LYS A 139 8.12 5.36 -11.39
C LYS A 139 9.37 5.79 -10.64
N ALA A 140 9.79 5.01 -9.65
CA ALA A 140 11.08 5.18 -8.98
C ALA A 140 11.66 3.81 -8.58
N PHE A 141 12.97 3.76 -8.32
CA PHE A 141 13.63 2.58 -7.78
C PHE A 141 13.98 2.81 -6.32
N LEU A 142 13.59 1.86 -5.46
CA LEU A 142 13.90 1.89 -4.04
C LEU A 142 15.29 1.25 -3.78
N PRO A 143 16.05 1.72 -2.78
CA PRO A 143 17.42 1.27 -2.53
C PRO A 143 17.45 -0.06 -1.76
N PHE A 144 16.89 -1.12 -2.34
CA PHE A 144 16.96 -2.49 -1.80
C PHE A 144 17.00 -3.53 -2.93
N ASP A 145 17.46 -4.74 -2.59
CA ASP A 145 17.61 -5.85 -3.55
C ASP A 145 16.28 -6.55 -3.87
N GLY A 146 16.15 -7.08 -5.09
CA GLY A 146 14.95 -7.76 -5.57
C GLY A 146 14.06 -6.83 -6.39
N LYS A 147 12.73 -7.01 -6.32
CA LYS A 147 11.78 -6.16 -7.04
C LYS A 147 11.66 -4.82 -6.33
N ASN A 148 12.32 -3.80 -6.85
CA ASN A 148 12.45 -2.50 -6.19
C ASN A 148 11.84 -1.33 -6.98
N LEU A 149 11.24 -1.60 -8.14
CA LEU A 149 10.48 -0.61 -8.90
C LEU A 149 9.17 -0.31 -8.15
N VAL A 150 8.99 0.94 -7.74
CA VAL A 150 7.76 1.45 -7.17
C VAL A 150 7.01 2.29 -8.19
N LEU A 151 5.72 2.02 -8.33
CA LEU A 151 4.76 2.85 -9.06
C LEU A 151 4.01 3.69 -8.03
N TYR A 152 4.00 5.01 -8.20
CA TYR A 152 3.42 5.89 -7.21
C TYR A 152 2.70 7.07 -7.85
N ARG A 153 1.77 7.64 -7.09
CA ARG A 153 1.06 8.87 -7.44
C ARG A 153 1.10 9.82 -6.26
N ARG A 154 1.55 11.04 -6.51
CA ARG A 154 1.60 12.09 -5.48
C ARG A 154 0.19 12.61 -5.15
N PRO A 155 -0.02 13.18 -3.95
CA PRO A 155 -1.25 13.92 -3.66
C PRO A 155 -1.43 15.01 -4.71
N ARG A 156 -2.65 15.17 -5.21
CA ARG A 156 -2.95 16.33 -6.05
C ARG A 156 -2.85 17.56 -5.15
N GLU A 157 -1.83 18.39 -5.35
CA GLU A 157 -1.82 19.71 -4.74
C GLU A 157 -3.08 20.43 -5.18
N ALA A 158 -3.84 20.96 -4.22
CA ALA A 158 -5.01 21.78 -4.50
C ALA A 158 -4.53 23.06 -5.19
N LYS A 159 -4.37 23.01 -6.50
CA LYS A 159 -4.25 24.22 -7.31
C LYS A 159 -5.61 24.92 -7.28
N ASP A 160 -5.56 26.17 -6.82
CA ASP A 160 -6.64 27.16 -6.78
C ASP A 160 -7.73 26.98 -5.71
N LYS A 161 -7.49 27.61 -4.57
CA LYS A 161 -8.56 28.28 -3.83
C LYS A 161 -8.65 29.71 -4.39
N PRO A 162 -9.75 30.10 -5.07
CA PRO A 162 -9.99 31.51 -5.39
C PRO A 162 -10.17 32.35 -4.12
#